data_AF-A0A7J0BLH7-F1
#
_entry.id   AF-A0A7J0BLH7-F1
#
_cell.length_a   1.000
_cell.length_b   1.000
_cell.length_c   1.000
_cell.angle_alpha   90.00
_cell.angle_beta   90.00
_cell.angle_gamma   90.00
#
_symmetry.space_group_name_H-M   'P 1'
#
loop_
_entity.id
_entity.type
_entity.pdbx_description
1 polymer ?
#
loop_
_entity_poly.entity_id
_entity_poly.type
_entity_poly.pdbx_seq_one_letter_code
_entity_poly.pdbx_strand_id
1 'polypeptide(L)'
;MRDYLKGKAEADYWVYGITEREFTYTIELIQGIVDLRTEKHTEYENEVRRDTPDLADDILDDISYYKYVEEQHLWQFALVRLQGLFESVMTSEFAPPRDGVRLNGISLKLAAIARERYTLTDDEKSELIAWANIRNGIAHAPPEEHRPILYKEDVVEYKNLVLSLYQRWKSEKKARNQT
;
A
#
# COMPACT_ATOMS: atom_id res chain seq x y z
N MET A 1 4.56 -24.60 4.91
CA MET A 1 4.71 -23.53 5.92
C MET A 1 5.62 -24.02 7.04
N ARG A 2 6.61 -23.22 7.49
CA ARG A 2 7.55 -23.59 8.58
C ARG A 2 6.80 -23.78 9.90
N ASP A 3 7.21 -24.73 10.74
CA ASP A 3 6.46 -25.10 11.96
C ASP A 3 6.34 -23.96 12.98
N TYR A 4 7.39 -23.13 13.11
CA TYR A 4 7.34 -21.91 13.91
C TYR A 4 6.18 -20.95 13.52
N LEU A 5 5.78 -20.94 12.24
CA LEU A 5 4.70 -20.08 11.74
C LEU A 5 3.32 -20.68 12.00
N LYS A 6 3.20 -22.01 12.12
CA LYS A 6 1.91 -22.70 12.31
C LYS A 6 1.32 -22.45 13.69
N GLY A 7 2.15 -22.15 14.69
CA GLY A 7 1.74 -21.92 16.07
C GLY A 7 1.50 -20.47 16.45
N LYS A 8 1.55 -19.53 15.49
CA LYS A 8 1.33 -18.10 15.77
C LYS A 8 -0.14 -17.75 15.67
N ALA A 9 -0.72 -17.28 16.78
CA ALA A 9 -2.03 -16.66 16.86
C ALA A 9 -1.91 -15.14 16.95
N GLU A 10 -3.02 -14.43 16.74
CA GLU A 10 -3.06 -12.96 16.75
C GLU A 10 -2.50 -12.35 18.04
N ALA A 11 -2.79 -12.97 19.18
CA ALA A 11 -2.26 -12.58 20.48
C ALA A 11 -0.72 -12.66 20.58
N ASP A 12 -0.05 -13.46 19.75
CA ASP A 12 1.40 -13.72 19.84
C ASP A 12 2.25 -12.66 19.10
N TYR A 13 1.64 -11.82 18.26
CA TYR A 13 2.37 -10.83 17.46
C TYR A 13 1.80 -9.41 17.55
N TRP A 14 0.66 -9.22 18.22
CA TRP A 14 0.07 -7.89 18.45
C TRP A 14 0.74 -7.15 19.63
N VAL A 15 2.05 -6.92 19.55
CA VAL A 15 2.82 -6.29 20.65
C VAL A 15 2.76 -4.77 20.58
N TYR A 16 2.92 -4.22 19.37
CA TYR A 16 2.77 -2.79 19.08
C TYR A 16 1.81 -2.70 17.91
N GLY A 17 0.66 -2.04 18.09
CA GLY A 17 -0.30 -1.80 17.01
C GLY A 17 0.34 -1.05 15.83
N ILE A 18 -0.40 -0.93 14.73
CA ILE A 18 0.08 -0.17 13.56
C ILE A 18 0.27 1.29 13.96
N THR A 19 1.42 1.87 13.60
CA THR A 19 1.77 3.26 13.92
C THR A 19 1.73 4.14 12.68
N GLU A 20 1.72 5.47 12.88
CA GLU A 20 1.80 6.46 11.79
C GLU A 20 3.04 6.23 10.92
N ARG A 21 4.13 5.74 11.53
CA ARG A 21 5.38 5.44 10.84
C ARG A 21 5.23 4.37 9.77
N GLU A 22 4.34 3.40 9.94
CA GLU A 22 4.17 2.29 8.98
C GLU A 22 3.69 2.78 7.60
N PHE A 23 2.85 3.83 7.58
CA PHE A 23 2.35 4.42 6.32
C PHE A 23 3.51 5.06 5.54
N THR A 24 4.33 5.88 6.21
CA THR A 24 5.48 6.53 5.59
C THR A 24 6.57 5.52 5.22
N TYR A 25 6.85 4.58 6.12
CA TYR A 25 7.89 3.57 5.92
C TYR A 25 7.61 2.67 4.70
N THR A 26 6.34 2.40 4.40
CA THR A 26 5.96 1.64 3.19
C THR A 26 6.45 2.34 1.92
N ILE A 27 6.32 3.66 1.83
CA ILE A 27 6.81 4.44 0.68
C ILE A 27 8.33 4.45 0.65
N GLU A 28 8.97 4.73 1.79
CA GLU A 28 10.43 4.80 1.88
C GLU A 28 11.11 3.47 1.51
N LEU A 29 10.55 2.35 1.97
CA LEU A 29 11.07 1.02 1.65
C LEU A 29 11.04 0.76 0.15
N ILE A 30 9.90 1.05 -0.49
CA ILE A 30 9.71 0.80 -1.91
C ILE A 30 10.56 1.76 -2.75
N GLN A 31 10.60 3.04 -2.37
CA GLN A 31 11.47 4.02 -3.00
C GLN A 31 12.94 3.60 -2.92
N GLY A 32 13.42 3.16 -1.75
CA GLY A 32 14.80 2.71 -1.60
C GLY A 32 15.15 1.53 -2.51
N ILE A 33 14.22 0.60 -2.72
CA ILE A 33 14.41 -0.51 -3.68
C ILE A 33 14.48 0.02 -5.13
N VAL A 34 13.60 0.94 -5.50
CA VAL A 34 13.58 1.55 -6.84
C VAL A 34 14.85 2.34 -7.11
N ASP A 35 15.33 3.11 -6.13
CA ASP A 35 16.55 3.92 -6.24
C ASP A 35 17.77 3.04 -6.45
N LEU A 36 17.96 2.01 -5.61
CA LEU A 36 19.07 1.04 -5.74
C LEU A 36 19.04 0.33 -7.10
N ARG A 37 17.86 -0.02 -7.60
CA ARG A 37 17.71 -0.64 -8.93
C ARG A 37 18.04 0.33 -10.05
N THR A 38 17.68 1.60 -9.90
CA THR A 38 17.99 2.65 -10.87
C THR A 38 19.49 2.93 -10.92
N GLU A 39 20.17 2.97 -9.78
CA GLU A 39 21.63 3.07 -9.70
C GLU A 39 22.30 1.90 -10.44
N LYS A 40 21.92 0.65 -10.09
CA LYS A 40 22.46 -0.55 -10.74
C LYS A 40 22.18 -0.59 -12.24
N HIS A 41 21.01 -0.12 -12.68
CA HIS A 41 20.68 -0.03 -14.10
C HIS A 41 21.59 0.95 -14.82
N THR A 42 21.86 2.10 -14.21
CA THR A 42 22.75 3.12 -14.77
C THR A 42 24.19 2.61 -14.91
N GLU A 43 24.69 1.86 -13.91
CA GLU A 43 26.00 1.20 -13.98
C GLU A 43 26.07 0.22 -15.16
N TYR A 44 25.06 -0.63 -15.29
CA TYR A 44 24.97 -1.61 -16.37
C TYR A 44 24.82 -0.97 -17.74
N GLU A 45 24.05 0.11 -17.85
CA GLU A 45 23.90 0.88 -19.09
C GLU A 45 25.26 1.41 -19.58
N ASN A 46 26.06 1.97 -18.67
CA ASN A 46 27.39 2.47 -19.00
C ASN A 46 28.34 1.35 -19.45
N GLU A 47 28.23 0.16 -18.85
CA GLU A 47 28.99 -1.03 -19.25
C GLU A 47 28.62 -1.49 -20.67
N VAL A 48 27.33 -1.66 -20.96
CA VAL A 48 26.85 -2.09 -22.27
C VAL A 48 27.24 -1.10 -23.37
N ARG A 49 27.06 0.20 -23.13
CA ARG A 49 27.43 1.25 -24.10
C ARG A 49 28.93 1.28 -24.38
N ARG A 50 29.77 0.91 -23.41
CA ARG A 50 31.22 0.82 -23.59
C ARG A 50 31.65 -0.44 -24.32
N ASP A 51 31.09 -1.59 -23.94
CA ASP A 51 31.60 -2.90 -24.34
C ASP A 51 30.94 -3.39 -25.64
N THR A 52 29.70 -2.95 -25.93
CA THR A 52 28.93 -3.36 -27.12
C THR A 52 28.13 -2.20 -27.74
N PRO A 53 28.79 -1.10 -28.17
CA PRO A 53 28.10 0.13 -28.60
C PRO A 53 27.10 -0.08 -29.74
N ASP A 54 27.40 -0.97 -30.70
CA ASP A 54 26.58 -1.19 -31.89
C ASP A 54 25.25 -1.91 -31.60
N LEU A 55 25.14 -2.59 -30.45
CA LEU A 55 23.93 -3.31 -30.01
C LEU A 55 23.35 -2.73 -28.72
N ALA A 56 23.91 -1.63 -28.22
CA ALA A 56 23.60 -1.12 -26.90
C ALA A 56 22.12 -0.75 -26.76
N ASP A 57 21.56 -0.07 -27.75
CA ASP A 57 20.17 0.39 -27.68
C ASP A 57 19.18 -0.79 -27.67
N ASP A 58 19.38 -1.82 -28.50
CA ASP A 58 18.53 -3.02 -28.51
C ASP A 58 18.56 -3.77 -27.15
N ILE A 59 19.75 -3.90 -26.55
CA ILE A 59 19.92 -4.55 -25.24
C ILE A 59 19.25 -3.73 -24.13
N LEU A 60 19.40 -2.41 -24.18
CA LEU A 60 18.91 -1.51 -23.13
C LEU A 60 17.40 -1.32 -23.19
N ASP A 61 16.78 -1.40 -24.36
CA ASP A 61 15.33 -1.35 -24.50
C ASP A 61 14.65 -2.51 -23.76
N ASP A 62 15.12 -3.74 -23.98
CA ASP A 62 14.60 -4.93 -23.30
C ASP A 62 14.75 -4.83 -21.77
N ILE A 63 15.93 -4.40 -21.31
CA ILE A 63 16.23 -4.31 -19.88
C ILE A 63 15.45 -3.18 -19.21
N SER A 64 15.31 -2.03 -19.90
CA SER A 64 14.50 -0.91 -19.43
C SER A 64 13.03 -1.31 -19.29
N TYR A 65 12.53 -2.13 -20.22
CA TYR A 65 11.18 -2.67 -20.12
C TYR A 65 10.99 -3.56 -18.88
N TYR A 66 11.90 -4.50 -18.62
CA TYR A 66 11.81 -5.34 -17.42
C TYR A 66 11.93 -4.52 -16.13
N LYS A 67 12.84 -3.53 -16.10
CA LYS A 67 12.94 -2.58 -14.98
C LYS A 67 11.61 -1.89 -14.72
N TYR A 68 10.98 -1.34 -15.77
CA TYR A 68 9.68 -0.70 -15.67
C TYR A 68 8.60 -1.66 -15.12
N VAL A 69 8.52 -2.88 -15.65
CA VAL A 69 7.53 -3.88 -15.21
C VAL A 69 7.72 -4.23 -13.74
N GLU A 70 8.95 -4.41 -13.28
CA GLU A 70 9.23 -4.72 -11.87
C GLU A 70 8.94 -3.54 -10.95
N GLU A 71 9.28 -2.31 -11.36
CA GLU A 71 8.92 -1.09 -10.62
C GLU A 71 7.40 -0.93 -10.48
N GLN A 72 6.64 -1.25 -11.52
CA GLN A 72 5.18 -1.28 -11.42
C GLN A 72 4.69 -2.26 -10.35
N HIS A 73 5.27 -3.47 -10.26
CA HIS A 73 4.90 -4.42 -9.20
C HIS A 73 5.25 -3.91 -7.80
N LEU A 74 6.36 -3.17 -7.65
CA LEU A 74 6.75 -2.59 -6.37
C LEU A 74 5.74 -1.52 -5.90
N TRP A 75 5.30 -0.62 -6.79
CA TRP A 75 4.28 0.38 -6.46
C TRP A 75 2.90 -0.24 -6.21
N GLN A 76 2.53 -1.25 -6.97
CA GLN A 76 1.33 -2.05 -6.74
C GLN A 76 1.34 -2.71 -5.36
N PHE A 77 2.47 -3.30 -4.95
CA PHE A 77 2.64 -3.86 -3.62
C PHE A 77 2.50 -2.79 -2.53
N ALA A 78 3.07 -1.60 -2.75
CA ALA A 78 2.95 -0.47 -1.83
C ALA A 78 1.46 -0.11 -1.59
N LEU A 79 0.67 0.01 -2.65
CA LEU A 79 -0.77 0.28 -2.56
C LEU A 79 -1.50 -0.82 -1.76
N VAL A 80 -1.27 -2.09 -2.11
CA VAL A 80 -1.88 -3.24 -1.43
C VAL A 80 -1.55 -3.22 0.07
N ARG A 81 -0.28 -2.96 0.43
CA ARG A 81 0.17 -2.88 1.82
C ARG A 81 -0.50 -1.72 2.55
N LEU A 82 -0.53 -0.52 1.97
CA LEU A 82 -1.15 0.66 2.58
C LEU A 82 -2.63 0.43 2.87
N GLN A 83 -3.37 -0.15 1.92
CA GLN A 83 -4.77 -0.48 2.13
C GLN A 83 -4.94 -1.52 3.25
N GLY A 84 -4.09 -2.55 3.28
CA GLY A 84 -4.10 -3.55 4.36
C GLY A 84 -3.83 -2.95 5.74
N LEU A 85 -2.86 -2.05 5.85
CA LEU A 85 -2.55 -1.32 7.08
C LEU A 85 -3.74 -0.47 7.53
N PHE A 86 -4.30 0.33 6.63
CA PHE A 86 -5.42 1.21 6.95
C PHE A 86 -6.66 0.42 7.36
N GLU A 87 -6.99 -0.64 6.62
CA GLU A 87 -8.11 -1.52 6.94
C GLU A 87 -7.94 -2.22 8.29
N SER A 88 -6.72 -2.62 8.64
CA SER A 88 -6.42 -3.23 9.94
C SER A 88 -6.58 -2.23 11.08
N VAL A 89 -6.08 -1.00 10.92
CA VAL A 89 -6.26 0.08 11.91
C VAL A 89 -7.74 0.40 12.10
N MET A 90 -8.53 0.51 11.02
CA MET A 90 -9.97 0.75 11.12
C MET A 90 -10.66 -0.27 12.03
N THR A 91 -10.36 -1.56 11.87
CA THR A 91 -11.02 -2.62 12.61
C THR A 91 -10.38 -2.98 13.94
N SER A 92 -9.16 -2.55 14.23
CA SER A 92 -8.50 -2.83 15.51
C SER A 92 -8.58 -1.66 16.48
N GLU A 93 -8.51 -0.42 15.98
CA GLU A 93 -8.44 0.76 16.83
C GLU A 93 -9.74 1.55 16.92
N PHE A 94 -10.51 1.66 15.83
CA PHE A 94 -11.63 2.61 15.77
C PHE A 94 -13.00 1.93 15.78
N ALA A 95 -13.18 0.91 14.97
CA ALA A 95 -14.43 0.17 14.84
C ALA A 95 -14.21 -1.34 15.02
N PRO A 96 -13.85 -1.78 16.24
CA PRO A 96 -13.68 -3.20 16.53
C PRO A 96 -14.95 -3.99 16.21
N PRO A 97 -14.84 -5.13 15.49
CA PRO A 97 -16.01 -5.92 15.16
C PRO A 97 -16.71 -6.40 16.44
N ARG A 98 -18.02 -6.17 16.51
CA ARG A 98 -18.89 -6.64 17.60
C ARG A 98 -19.51 -7.99 17.19
N ASP A 99 -19.70 -8.88 18.17
CA ASP A 99 -20.54 -10.08 18.05
C ASP A 99 -20.16 -11.05 16.91
N GLY A 100 -18.87 -11.22 16.64
CA GLY A 100 -18.38 -12.19 15.65
C GLY A 100 -18.65 -11.82 14.18
N VAL A 101 -19.17 -10.62 13.92
CA VAL A 101 -19.41 -10.13 12.55
C VAL A 101 -18.08 -9.79 11.88
N ARG A 102 -17.75 -10.48 10.78
CA ARG A 102 -16.58 -10.17 9.96
C ARG A 102 -16.85 -8.97 9.06
N LEU A 103 -16.03 -7.93 9.17
CA LEU A 103 -16.05 -6.76 8.29
C LEU A 103 -15.19 -7.02 7.06
N ASN A 104 -15.76 -7.67 6.05
CA ASN A 104 -15.06 -7.99 4.81
C ASN A 104 -15.13 -6.83 3.80
N GLY A 105 -13.97 -6.33 3.38
CA GLY A 105 -13.86 -5.26 2.38
C GLY A 105 -14.06 -3.85 2.94
N ILE A 106 -13.63 -2.85 2.16
CA ILE A 106 -13.54 -1.47 2.62
C ILE A 106 -14.91 -0.85 2.91
N SER A 107 -15.94 -1.15 2.12
CA SER A 107 -17.27 -0.55 2.27
C SER A 107 -17.92 -0.87 3.62
N LEU A 108 -17.81 -2.12 4.08
CA LEU A 108 -18.32 -2.51 5.40
C LEU A 108 -17.52 -1.89 6.54
N LYS A 109 -16.21 -1.71 6.37
CA LYS A 109 -15.33 -1.06 7.35
C LYS A 109 -15.67 0.44 7.47
N LEU A 110 -15.87 1.14 6.36
CA LEU A 110 -16.29 2.54 6.36
C LEU A 110 -17.68 2.72 7.00
N ALA A 111 -18.61 1.80 6.74
CA ALA A 111 -19.90 1.80 7.43
C ALA A 111 -19.76 1.58 8.95
N ALA A 112 -18.76 0.79 9.39
CA ALA A 112 -18.46 0.63 10.81
C ALA A 112 -17.87 1.90 11.43
N ILE A 113 -16.91 2.55 10.75
CA ILE A 113 -16.35 3.85 11.16
C ILE A 113 -17.43 4.91 11.33
N ALA A 114 -18.37 5.01 10.37
CA ALA A 114 -19.48 5.95 10.44
C ALA A 114 -20.44 5.65 11.62
N ARG A 115 -20.69 4.37 11.94
CA ARG A 115 -21.50 3.98 13.11
C ARG A 115 -20.85 4.38 14.43
N GLU A 116 -19.52 4.30 14.50
CA GLU A 116 -18.74 4.80 15.62
C GLU A 116 -18.59 6.33 15.59
N ARG A 117 -19.31 7.03 14.70
CA ARG A 117 -19.39 8.49 14.59
C ARG A 117 -18.06 9.19 14.29
N TYR A 118 -17.05 8.50 13.75
CA TYR A 118 -15.83 9.14 13.27
C TYR A 118 -16.11 10.00 12.04
N THR A 119 -15.45 11.16 11.93
CA THR A 119 -15.72 12.05 10.78
C THR A 119 -15.15 11.47 9.49
N LEU A 120 -15.97 11.45 8.45
CA LEU A 120 -15.61 11.00 7.11
C LEU A 120 -16.55 11.69 6.12
N THR A 121 -16.01 12.42 5.15
CA THR A 121 -16.84 13.07 4.11
C THR A 121 -17.26 12.07 3.03
N ASP A 122 -18.30 12.41 2.27
CA ASP A 122 -18.73 11.58 1.13
C ASP A 122 -17.67 11.52 0.02
N ASP A 123 -16.89 12.59 -0.17
CA ASP A 123 -15.78 12.63 -1.12
C ASP A 123 -14.66 11.68 -0.68
N GLU A 124 -14.22 11.77 0.58
CA GLU A 124 -13.19 10.87 1.13
C GLU A 124 -13.62 9.40 1.05
N LYS A 125 -14.89 9.13 1.35
CA LYS A 125 -15.47 7.79 1.23
C LYS A 125 -15.43 7.29 -0.22
N SER A 126 -15.82 8.14 -1.16
CA SER A 126 -15.84 7.81 -2.59
C SER A 126 -14.43 7.55 -3.11
N GLU A 127 -13.46 8.36 -2.69
CA GLU A 127 -12.05 8.22 -3.03
C GLU A 127 -11.46 6.90 -2.49
N LEU A 128 -11.72 6.57 -1.22
CA LEU A 128 -11.29 5.29 -0.63
C LEU A 128 -11.86 4.07 -1.38
N ILE A 129 -13.10 4.15 -1.86
CA ILE A 129 -13.71 3.10 -2.66
C ILE A 129 -13.04 3.00 -4.03
N ALA A 130 -12.73 4.13 -4.67
CA ALA A 130 -12.02 4.16 -5.95
C ALA A 130 -10.63 3.50 -5.83
N TRP A 131 -9.87 3.84 -4.80
CA TRP A 131 -8.58 3.21 -4.51
C TRP A 131 -8.68 1.70 -4.26
N ALA A 132 -9.71 1.26 -3.53
CA ALA A 132 -9.94 -0.17 -3.32
C ALA A 132 -10.28 -0.92 -4.61
N ASN A 133 -11.00 -0.28 -5.55
CA ASN A 133 -11.28 -0.85 -6.86
C ASN A 133 -10.00 -0.97 -7.70
N ILE A 134 -9.14 0.06 -7.70
CA ILE A 134 -7.82 0.02 -8.36
C ILE A 134 -6.98 -1.12 -7.80
N ARG A 135 -6.88 -1.23 -6.47
CA ARG A 135 -6.16 -2.32 -5.79
C ARG A 135 -6.71 -3.69 -6.18
N ASN A 136 -8.04 -3.85 -6.21
CA ASN A 136 -8.66 -5.11 -6.59
C ASN A 136 -8.34 -5.46 -8.05
N GLY A 137 -8.37 -4.48 -8.96
CA GLY A 137 -7.96 -4.67 -10.36
C GLY A 137 -6.53 -5.19 -10.45
N ILE A 138 -5.61 -4.56 -9.73
CA ILE A 138 -4.20 -4.97 -9.67
C ILE A 138 -4.00 -6.36 -9.05
N ALA A 139 -4.74 -6.69 -7.99
CA ALA A 139 -4.58 -7.95 -7.28
C ALA A 139 -5.19 -9.16 -8.01
N HIS A 140 -6.17 -8.94 -8.89
CA HIS A 140 -6.94 -10.00 -9.54
C HIS A 140 -6.71 -10.13 -11.05
N ALA A 141 -6.19 -9.10 -11.72
CA ALA A 141 -5.92 -9.16 -13.15
C ALA A 141 -4.42 -9.40 -13.41
N PRO A 142 -4.08 -10.40 -14.25
CA PRO A 142 -2.72 -10.52 -14.73
C PRO A 142 -2.39 -9.29 -15.57
N PRO A 143 -1.11 -8.94 -15.65
CA PRO A 143 -0.78 -7.55 -15.85
C PRO A 143 -0.55 -7.28 -17.36
N GLU A 144 -1.28 -7.92 -18.26
CA GLU A 144 -0.99 -7.83 -19.71
C GLU A 144 -2.05 -7.09 -20.53
N GLU A 145 -3.34 -7.12 -20.16
CA GLU A 145 -4.38 -6.48 -21.00
C GLU A 145 -5.00 -5.20 -20.42
N HIS A 146 -5.03 -4.99 -19.10
CA HIS A 146 -5.76 -3.87 -18.48
C HIS A 146 -5.12 -3.29 -17.20
N ARG A 147 -3.78 -3.23 -17.09
CA ARG A 147 -3.12 -2.68 -15.89
C ARG A 147 -3.53 -1.22 -15.66
N PRO A 148 -4.08 -0.86 -14.48
CA PRO A 148 -3.87 0.48 -13.95
C PRO A 148 -2.36 0.65 -13.79
N ILE A 149 -1.78 1.59 -14.50
CA ILE A 149 -0.39 2.01 -14.27
C ILE A 149 -0.40 2.81 -12.98
N LEU A 150 0.47 2.43 -12.04
CA LEU A 150 0.67 3.18 -10.81
C LEU A 150 2.04 3.82 -10.83
N TYR A 151 2.04 5.11 -10.61
CA TYR A 151 3.24 5.88 -10.34
C TYR A 151 3.41 6.06 -8.83
N LYS A 152 4.60 6.48 -8.45
CA LYS A 152 4.91 6.83 -7.07
C LYS A 152 3.92 7.85 -6.52
N GLU A 153 3.60 8.85 -7.32
CA GLU A 153 2.76 9.99 -6.97
C GLU A 153 1.35 9.53 -6.57
N ASP A 154 0.78 8.58 -7.32
CA ASP A 154 -0.52 7.96 -7.04
C ASP A 154 -0.52 7.27 -5.66
N VAL A 155 0.53 6.49 -5.37
CA VAL A 155 0.64 5.78 -4.08
C VAL A 155 0.89 6.77 -2.94
N VAL A 156 1.64 7.84 -3.18
CA VAL A 156 1.88 8.91 -2.20
C VAL A 156 0.59 9.68 -1.90
N GLU A 157 -0.22 9.96 -2.92
CA GLU A 157 -1.55 10.55 -2.78
C GLU A 157 -2.43 9.69 -1.88
N TYR A 158 -2.56 8.39 -2.20
CA TYR A 158 -3.32 7.46 -1.36
C TYR A 158 -2.78 7.39 0.07
N LYS A 159 -1.45 7.34 0.24
CA LYS A 159 -0.80 7.36 1.55
C LYS A 159 -1.18 8.62 2.34
N ASN A 160 -1.23 9.79 1.68
CA ASN A 160 -1.59 11.05 2.33
C ASN A 160 -3.05 11.04 2.80
N LEU A 161 -3.96 10.56 1.95
CA LEU A 161 -5.37 10.41 2.29
C LEU A 161 -5.54 9.55 3.56
N VAL A 162 -5.03 8.31 3.55
CA VAL A 162 -5.22 7.38 4.67
C VAL A 162 -4.52 7.82 5.96
N LEU A 163 -3.35 8.45 5.85
CA LEU A 163 -2.63 8.97 7.01
C LEU A 163 -3.39 10.15 7.64
N SER A 164 -3.94 11.05 6.82
CA SER A 164 -4.72 12.19 7.33
C SER A 164 -5.98 11.73 8.07
N LEU A 165 -6.67 10.70 7.55
CA LEU A 165 -7.83 10.09 8.19
C LEU A 165 -7.44 9.42 9.51
N TYR A 166 -6.34 8.66 9.51
CA TYR A 166 -5.84 8.02 10.72
C TYR A 166 -5.54 9.04 11.83
N GLN A 167 -4.81 10.10 11.52
CA GLN A 167 -4.44 11.16 12.46
C GLN A 167 -5.68 11.90 13.01
N ARG A 168 -6.64 12.18 12.13
CA ARG A 168 -7.92 12.79 12.50
C ARG A 168 -8.71 11.91 13.47
N TRP A 169 -8.88 10.63 13.14
CA TRP A 169 -9.62 9.69 13.99
C TRP A 169 -8.94 9.40 15.32
N LYS A 170 -7.60 9.38 15.37
CA LYS A 170 -6.87 9.35 16.67
C LYS A 170 -7.19 10.56 17.54
N SER A 171 -7.20 11.74 16.94
CA SER A 171 -7.49 12.99 17.65
C SER A 171 -8.93 13.00 18.18
N GLU A 172 -9.90 12.58 17.36
CA GLU A 172 -11.29 12.42 17.78
C GLU A 172 -11.46 11.38 18.90
N LYS A 173 -10.81 10.23 18.78
CA LYS A 173 -10.84 9.18 19.82
C LYS A 173 -10.30 9.71 21.14
N LYS A 174 -9.19 10.44 21.11
CA LYS A 174 -8.59 11.06 22.30
C LYS A 174 -9.54 12.07 22.95
N ALA A 175 -10.17 12.94 22.16
CA ALA A 175 -11.14 13.91 22.67
C ALA A 175 -12.34 13.24 23.36
N ARG A 176 -12.86 12.15 22.76
CA ARG A 176 -13.97 11.38 23.33
C ARG A 176 -13.62 10.68 24.64
N ASN A 177 -12.41 10.16 24.77
CA ASN A 177 -11.95 9.49 26.00
C ASN A 177 -11.67 10.46 27.17
N GLN A 178 -11.64 11.77 26.90
CA GLN A 178 -11.44 12.82 27.92
C GLN A 178 -12.76 13.43 28.39
N THR A 179 -13.89 13.02 27.81
CA THR A 179 -15.25 13.47 28.14
C THR A 179 -15.97 12.38 28.93
#